data_AF-A0A8J7LNC7-F1
#
_entry.id   AF-A0A8J7LNC7-F1
#
_cell.length_a   1.000
_cell.length_b   1.000
_cell.length_c   1.000
_cell.angle_alpha   90.00
_cell.angle_beta   90.00
_cell.angle_gamma   90.00
#
_symmetry.space_group_name_H-M   'P 1'
#
loop_
_entity.id
_entity.type
_entity.pdbx_description
1 polymer ?
#
loop_
_entity_poly.entity_id
_entity_poly.type
_entity_poly.pdbx_seq_one_letter_code
_entity_poly.pdbx_strand_id
1 'polypeptide(L)'
;MRKTILFAAATLAVAVPAFAQDAAPAAPSASEQADIDRGGIIFGSFSQAVRSDQITEQEKNALFGCMYDNSIKAIAEQTGKVLAANPQIDATKPENVFNVAAVVCGARKAKTADDSAAAPATPAPQSR
;
A
#
# COMPACT_ATOMS: atom_id res chain seq x y z
N MET A 1 4.14 35.73 51.34
CA MET A 1 2.67 35.91 51.24
C MET A 1 2.22 35.39 49.89
N ARG A 2 1.56 34.22 49.84
CA ARG A 2 1.02 33.61 48.61
C ARG A 2 -0.41 34.11 48.42
N LYS A 3 -0.70 34.79 47.32
CA LYS A 3 -2.05 35.26 46.97
C LYS A 3 -2.57 34.42 45.79
N THR A 4 -3.28 33.35 46.12
CA THR A 4 -4.11 32.57 45.21
C THR A 4 -5.34 33.39 44.82
N ILE A 5 -5.56 33.62 43.52
CA ILE A 5 -6.82 34.14 42.99
C ILE A 5 -7.61 32.94 42.47
N LEU A 6 -8.67 32.59 43.20
CA LEU A 6 -9.71 31.66 42.77
C LEU A 6 -10.69 32.44 41.89
N PHE A 7 -10.75 32.11 40.60
CA PHE A 7 -11.83 32.55 39.72
C PHE A 7 -12.99 31.56 39.85
N ALA A 8 -14.07 32.00 40.49
CA ALA A 8 -15.36 31.33 40.47
C ALA A 8 -16.06 31.68 39.15
N ALA A 9 -16.18 30.71 38.25
CA ALA A 9 -17.01 30.82 37.05
C ALA A 9 -18.35 30.14 37.32
N ALA A 10 -19.41 30.94 37.40
CA ALA A 10 -20.79 30.47 37.50
C ALA A 10 -21.21 29.80 36.18
N THR A 11 -21.57 28.51 36.24
CA THR A 11 -22.08 27.75 35.10
C THR A 11 -23.58 27.97 34.96
N LEU A 12 -24.00 28.74 33.96
CA LEU A 12 -25.36 28.74 33.43
C LEU A 12 -25.61 27.41 32.74
N ALA A 13 -26.45 26.56 33.34
CA ALA A 13 -26.88 25.30 32.76
C ALA A 13 -27.85 25.55 31.60
N VAL A 14 -27.33 25.66 30.39
CA VAL A 14 -28.10 25.51 29.15
C VAL A 14 -28.20 24.02 28.88
N ALA A 15 -29.40 23.46 28.92
CA ALA A 15 -29.68 22.09 28.53
C ALA A 15 -29.50 21.96 27.01
N VAL A 16 -28.26 21.71 26.58
CA VAL A 16 -27.95 21.29 25.21
C VAL A 16 -28.25 19.80 25.12
N PRO A 17 -28.98 19.31 24.11
CA PRO A 17 -29.17 17.87 23.93
C PRO A 17 -27.79 17.23 23.81
N ALA A 18 -27.53 16.24 24.67
CA ALA A 18 -26.31 15.46 24.66
C ALA A 18 -26.26 14.69 23.33
N PHE A 19 -25.57 15.25 22.34
CA PHE A 19 -25.08 14.45 21.23
C PHE A 19 -24.22 13.36 21.84
N ALA A 20 -24.60 12.10 21.62
CA ALA A 20 -23.79 10.96 21.99
C ALA A 20 -22.37 11.22 21.48
N GLN A 21 -21.41 11.35 22.40
CA GLN A 21 -20.01 11.43 22.05
C GLN A 21 -19.65 10.05 21.51
N ASP A 22 -19.73 9.87 20.20
CA ASP A 22 -19.16 8.71 19.52
C ASP A 22 -17.74 8.55 20.05
N ALA A 23 -17.50 7.41 20.70
CA ALA A 23 -16.20 7.09 21.26
C ALA A 23 -15.16 7.24 20.15
N ALA A 24 -14.05 7.92 20.45
CA ALA A 24 -12.99 8.10 19.47
C ALA A 24 -12.57 6.72 18.91
N PRO A 25 -12.44 6.58 17.58
CA PRO A 25 -12.06 5.31 16.98
C PRO A 25 -10.70 4.86 17.55
N ALA A 26 -10.61 3.57 17.88
CA ALA A 26 -9.39 2.99 18.41
C ALA A 26 -8.24 3.16 17.42
N ALA A 27 -7.02 3.37 17.94
CA ALA A 27 -5.83 3.40 17.11
C ALA A 27 -5.61 2.04 16.43
N PRO A 28 -5.15 2.02 15.17
CA PRO A 28 -4.87 0.78 14.46
C PRO A 28 -3.74 0.00 15.15
N SER A 29 -3.82 -1.33 15.09
CA SER A 29 -2.72 -2.21 15.49
C SER A 29 -1.50 -2.02 14.59
N ALA A 30 -0.33 -2.51 15.03
CA ALA A 30 0.89 -2.44 14.23
C ALA A 30 0.77 -3.14 12.86
N SER A 31 0.06 -4.27 12.79
CA SER A 31 -0.21 -4.96 11.53
C SER A 31 -1.13 -4.14 10.63
N GLU A 32 -2.18 -3.53 11.20
CA GLU A 32 -3.07 -2.66 10.42
C GLU A 32 -2.34 -1.42 9.91
N GLN A 33 -1.45 -0.84 10.73
CA GLN A 33 -0.63 0.29 10.29
C GLN A 33 0.29 -0.11 9.13
N ALA A 34 0.92 -1.29 9.19
CA ALA A 34 1.75 -1.79 8.09
C ALA A 34 0.93 -2.03 6.80
N ASP A 35 -0.31 -2.47 6.92
CA ASP A 35 -1.22 -2.64 5.77
C ASP A 35 -1.67 -1.28 5.20
N ILE A 36 -1.90 -0.28 6.06
CA ILE A 36 -2.20 1.10 5.65
C ILE A 36 -1.03 1.70 4.87
N ASP A 37 0.18 1.60 5.41
CA ASP A 37 1.39 2.14 4.78
C ASP A 37 1.63 1.48 3.41
N ARG A 38 1.49 0.15 3.36
CA ARG A 38 1.57 -0.61 2.11
C ARG A 38 0.47 -0.22 1.13
N GLY A 39 -0.76 -0.01 1.61
CA GLY A 39 -1.89 0.44 0.81
C GLY A 39 -1.62 1.80 0.15
N GLY A 40 -1.00 2.74 0.89
CA GLY A 40 -0.57 4.02 0.35
C GLY A 40 0.44 3.88 -0.79
N ILE A 41 1.45 3.02 -0.61
CA ILE A 41 2.45 2.71 -1.65
C ILE A 41 1.77 2.11 -2.89
N ILE A 42 0.90 1.11 -2.71
CA ILE A 42 0.20 0.44 -3.82
C ILE A 42 -0.66 1.44 -4.60
N PHE A 43 -1.47 2.23 -3.90
CA PHE A 43 -2.34 3.21 -4.54
C PHE A 43 -1.54 4.23 -5.37
N GLY A 44 -0.49 4.81 -4.79
CA GLY A 44 0.36 5.79 -5.48
C GLY A 44 1.08 5.20 -6.69
N SER A 45 1.72 4.05 -6.50
CA SER A 45 2.49 3.38 -7.57
C SER A 45 1.62 2.91 -8.72
N PHE A 46 0.44 2.35 -8.44
CA PHE A 46 -0.49 1.90 -9.48
C PHE A 46 -1.05 3.11 -10.25
N SER A 47 -1.42 4.18 -9.54
CA SER A 47 -1.89 5.43 -10.17
C SER A 47 -0.83 6.02 -11.10
N GLN A 48 0.45 5.93 -10.75
CA GLN A 48 1.55 6.32 -11.62
C GLN A 48 1.73 5.36 -12.81
N ALA A 49 1.67 4.05 -12.57
CA ALA A 49 1.85 3.02 -13.59
C ALA A 49 0.79 3.09 -14.69
N VAL A 50 -0.50 3.26 -14.33
CA VAL A 50 -1.59 3.36 -15.31
C VAL A 50 -1.48 4.59 -16.21
N ARG A 51 -0.79 5.64 -15.75
CA ARG A 51 -0.52 6.88 -16.50
C ARG A 51 0.81 6.86 -17.25
N SER A 52 1.65 5.84 -17.08
CA SER A 52 2.99 5.79 -17.64
C SER A 52 3.00 5.23 -19.06
N ASP A 53 3.71 5.85 -19.98
CA ASP A 53 3.89 5.32 -21.34
C ASP A 53 4.85 4.12 -21.39
N GLN A 54 5.53 3.83 -20.28
CA GLN A 54 6.49 2.72 -20.16
C GLN A 54 5.81 1.40 -19.79
N ILE A 55 4.50 1.40 -19.53
CA ILE A 55 3.72 0.22 -19.13
C ILE A 55 2.74 -0.13 -20.26
N THR A 56 2.67 -1.41 -20.61
CA THR A 56 1.78 -1.90 -21.68
C THR A 56 0.31 -1.69 -21.31
N GLU A 57 -0.56 -1.48 -22.30
CA GLU A 57 -2.01 -1.32 -22.06
C GLU A 57 -2.62 -2.51 -21.33
N GLN A 58 -2.16 -3.74 -21.63
CA GLN A 58 -2.61 -4.95 -20.94
C GLN A 58 -2.29 -4.89 -19.45
N GLU A 59 -1.07 -4.50 -19.09
CA GLU A 59 -0.67 -4.37 -17.69
C GLU A 59 -1.44 -3.23 -16.99
N LYS A 60 -1.64 -2.09 -17.66
CA LYS A 60 -2.47 -0.98 -17.14
C LYS A 60 -3.89 -1.44 -16.84
N ASN A 61 -4.52 -2.16 -17.77
CA ASN A 61 -5.87 -2.67 -17.61
C ASN A 61 -5.98 -3.66 -16.44
N ALA A 62 -4.98 -4.53 -16.27
CA ALA A 62 -4.93 -5.46 -15.16
C ALA A 62 -4.75 -4.74 -13.80
N LEU A 63 -3.83 -3.77 -13.72
CA LEU A 63 -3.61 -2.97 -12.51
C LEU A 63 -4.88 -2.17 -12.14
N PHE A 64 -5.47 -1.48 -13.10
CA PHE A 64 -6.69 -0.70 -12.88
C PHE A 64 -7.88 -1.58 -12.53
N GLY A 65 -8.09 -2.68 -13.26
CA GLY A 65 -9.15 -3.66 -12.96
C GLY A 65 -9.01 -4.24 -11.55
N CYS A 66 -7.80 -4.60 -11.15
CA CYS A 66 -7.54 -5.07 -9.78
C CYS A 66 -7.94 -4.04 -8.72
N MET A 67 -7.59 -2.75 -8.91
CA MET A 67 -8.00 -1.68 -7.99
C MET A 67 -9.51 -1.38 -8.03
N TYR A 68 -10.15 -1.57 -9.18
CA TYR A 68 -11.57 -1.32 -9.35
C TYR A 68 -12.41 -2.41 -8.67
N ASP A 69 -11.99 -3.67 -8.79
CA ASP A 69 -12.72 -4.83 -8.29
C ASP A 69 -12.41 -5.17 -6.83
N ASN A 70 -11.35 -4.58 -6.25
CA ASN A 70 -10.89 -4.89 -4.89
C ASN A 70 -10.67 -3.62 -4.07
N SER A 71 -10.87 -3.72 -2.75
CA SER A 71 -10.41 -2.67 -1.85
C SER A 71 -8.88 -2.64 -1.79
N ILE A 72 -8.30 -1.44 -1.66
CA ILE A 72 -6.84 -1.28 -1.42
C ILE A 72 -6.40 -2.07 -0.19
N LYS A 73 -7.24 -2.16 0.85
CA LYS A 73 -7.02 -2.98 2.04
C LYS A 73 -6.78 -4.44 1.68
N ALA A 74 -7.65 -5.04 0.87
CA ALA A 74 -7.51 -6.44 0.46
C ALA A 74 -6.23 -6.67 -0.36
N ILE A 75 -5.89 -5.76 -1.28
CA ILE A 75 -4.64 -5.86 -2.06
C ILE A 75 -3.42 -5.74 -1.14
N ALA A 76 -3.43 -4.80 -0.20
CA ALA A 76 -2.35 -4.59 0.77
C ALA A 76 -2.15 -5.83 1.65
N GLU A 77 -3.21 -6.38 2.24
CA GLU A 77 -3.15 -7.59 3.06
C GLU A 77 -2.57 -8.78 2.29
N GLN A 78 -3.03 -9.02 1.05
CA GLN A 78 -2.53 -10.12 0.23
C GLN A 78 -1.07 -9.91 -0.17
N THR A 79 -0.71 -8.69 -0.55
CA THR A 79 0.70 -8.32 -0.82
C THR A 79 1.57 -8.57 0.40
N GLY A 80 1.09 -8.22 1.60
CA GLY A 80 1.77 -8.48 2.87
C GLY A 80 1.99 -9.96 3.15
N LYS A 81 0.98 -10.80 2.90
CA LYS A 81 1.11 -12.26 3.04
C LYS A 81 2.18 -12.82 2.10
N VAL A 82 2.22 -12.36 0.85
CA VAL A 82 3.23 -12.80 -0.11
C VAL A 82 4.64 -12.35 0.32
N LEU A 83 4.80 -11.10 0.77
CA LEU A 83 6.08 -10.60 1.29
C LEU A 83 6.53 -11.36 2.55
N ALA A 84 5.62 -11.64 3.48
CA ALA A 84 5.93 -12.41 4.69
C ALA A 84 6.37 -13.85 4.38
N ALA A 85 5.77 -14.47 3.35
CA ALA A 85 6.17 -15.79 2.87
C ALA A 85 7.49 -15.79 2.09
N ASN A 86 7.99 -14.60 1.69
CA ASN A 86 9.17 -14.43 0.85
C ASN A 86 10.14 -13.42 1.49
N PRO A 87 10.79 -13.76 2.61
CA PRO A 87 11.65 -12.83 3.37
C PRO A 87 12.88 -12.34 2.60
N GLN A 88 13.24 -12.99 1.48
CA GLN A 88 14.27 -12.53 0.56
C GLN A 88 13.86 -11.25 -0.19
N ILE A 89 12.57 -10.91 -0.23
CA ILE A 89 12.06 -9.68 -0.82
C ILE A 89 12.00 -8.63 0.28
N ASP A 90 12.80 -7.56 0.14
CA ASP A 90 12.79 -6.46 1.09
C ASP A 90 11.47 -5.68 0.99
N ALA A 91 10.60 -5.87 1.98
CA ALA A 91 9.28 -5.25 2.07
C ALA A 91 9.32 -3.74 2.39
N THR A 92 10.48 -3.18 2.75
CA THR A 92 10.63 -1.75 3.03
C THR A 92 10.79 -0.93 1.75
N LYS A 93 11.09 -1.60 0.64
CA LYS A 93 11.31 -1.00 -0.68
C LYS A 93 9.99 -0.85 -1.44
N PRO A 94 9.56 0.39 -1.77
CA PRO A 94 8.31 0.61 -2.47
C PRO A 94 8.23 -0.10 -3.83
N GLU A 95 9.35 -0.25 -4.54
CA GLU A 95 9.40 -0.98 -5.80
C GLU A 95 9.09 -2.47 -5.63
N ASN A 96 9.52 -3.07 -4.53
CA ASN A 96 9.24 -4.47 -4.23
C ASN A 96 7.77 -4.67 -3.86
N VAL A 97 7.21 -3.76 -3.06
CA VAL A 97 5.78 -3.74 -2.73
C VAL A 97 4.94 -3.64 -4.00
N PHE A 98 5.28 -2.71 -4.90
CA PHE A 98 4.63 -2.56 -6.20
C PHE A 98 4.70 -3.83 -7.04
N ASN A 99 5.90 -4.42 -7.17
CA ASN A 99 6.10 -5.63 -7.97
C ASN A 99 5.27 -6.80 -7.44
N VAL A 100 5.26 -7.02 -6.13
CA VAL A 100 4.46 -8.09 -5.52
C VAL A 100 2.96 -7.81 -5.67
N ALA A 101 2.51 -6.57 -5.44
CA ALA A 101 1.12 -6.20 -5.63
C ALA A 101 0.66 -6.38 -7.09
N ALA A 102 1.52 -6.04 -8.06
CA ALA A 102 1.23 -6.26 -9.48
C ALA A 102 1.11 -7.75 -9.83
N VAL A 103 1.88 -8.63 -9.17
CA VAL A 103 1.72 -10.08 -9.29
C VAL A 103 0.42 -10.56 -8.64
N VAL A 104 0.09 -10.07 -7.44
CA VAL A 104 -1.19 -10.37 -6.76
C VAL A 104 -2.38 -9.97 -7.64
N CYS A 105 -2.27 -8.85 -8.36
CA CYS A 105 -3.27 -8.36 -9.30
C CYS A 105 -3.25 -9.06 -10.67
N GLY A 106 -2.38 -10.04 -10.90
CA GLY A 106 -2.23 -10.73 -12.18
C GLY A 106 -1.68 -9.86 -13.33
N ALA A 107 -1.24 -8.64 -13.03
CA ALA A 107 -0.64 -7.72 -13.99
C ALA A 107 0.79 -8.14 -14.36
N ARG A 108 1.46 -8.91 -13.49
CA ARG A 108 2.79 -9.48 -13.70
C ARG A 108 2.82 -10.95 -13.32
N LYS A 109 3.72 -11.71 -13.95
CA LYS A 109 4.02 -13.09 -13.53
C LYS A 109 5.06 -13.06 -12.40
N ALA A 110 4.93 -13.98 -11.46
CA ALA A 110 6.00 -14.24 -10.50
C ALA A 110 7.23 -14.73 -11.29
N LYS A 111 8.38 -14.07 -11.10
CA LYS A 111 9.64 -14.56 -11.66
C LYS A 111 9.99 -15.86 -10.93
N THR A 112 10.01 -16.96 -11.67
CA THR A 112 10.44 -18.25 -11.11
C THR A 112 11.95 -18.37 -11.29
N ALA A 113 12.63 -19.15 -10.45
CA ALA A 113 14.09 -19.32 -10.53
C ALA A 113 14.58 -19.81 -11.93
N ASP A 114 13.71 -20.47 -12.70
CA ASP A 114 13.98 -20.90 -14.08
C ASP A 114 14.00 -19.77 -15.11
N ASP A 115 13.41 -18.60 -14.84
CA ASP A 115 13.41 -17.44 -15.74
C ASP A 115 14.78 -16.70 -15.76
N SER A 116 15.80 -17.28 -15.12
CA SER A 116 17.18 -16.78 -15.15
C SER A 116 18.08 -17.58 -16.11
N ALA A 117 17.54 -18.60 -16.79
CA ALA A 117 18.25 -19.39 -17.80
C ALA A 117 17.95 -18.91 -19.25
N ALA A 118 17.89 -17.60 -19.48
CA ALA A 118 18.11 -17.08 -20.83
C ALA A 118 19.62 -17.04 -21.06
N ALA A 119 20.15 -18.10 -21.70
CA ALA A 119 21.55 -18.22 -22.05
C ALA A 119 22.05 -16.94 -22.79
N PRO A 120 23.30 -16.49 -22.54
CA PRO A 120 23.84 -15.34 -23.24
C PRO A 120 23.83 -15.61 -24.75
N ALA A 121 23.18 -14.74 -25.51
CA ALA A 121 23.21 -14.79 -26.96
C ALA A 121 24.67 -14.72 -27.43
N THR A 122 25.14 -15.80 -28.07
CA THR A 122 26.46 -15.84 -28.70
C THR A 122 26.47 -14.81 -29.83
N PRO A 123 27.41 -13.85 -29.87
CA PRO A 123 27.46 -12.88 -30.97
C PRO A 123 27.81 -13.60 -32.28
N ALA A 124 27.02 -13.37 -33.33
CA ALA A 124 27.31 -13.87 -34.66
C ALA A 124 28.62 -13.26 -35.20
N PRO A 125 29.49 -14.03 -35.89
CA PRO A 125 30.74 -13.51 -36.43
C PRO A 125 30.46 -12.50 -37.55
N GLN A 126 30.97 -11.28 -37.42
CA GLN A 126 30.98 -10.31 -38.52
C GLN A 126 32.08 -10.70 -39.51
N SER A 127 31.70 -11.05 -40.74
CA SER A 127 32.64 -11.24 -41.85
C SER A 127 33.15 -9.89 -42.36
N ARG A 128 34.48 -9.74 -42.42
CA ARG A 128 35.15 -8.78 -43.31
C ARG A 128 35.73 -9.55 -44.49
#